data_AF-A0ABD3S029-F1
#
_entry.id   AF-A0ABD3S029-F1
#
_cell.length_a   1.000
_cell.length_b   1.000
_cell.length_c   1.000
_cell.angle_alpha   90.00
_cell.angle_beta   90.00
_cell.angle_gamma   90.00
#
_symmetry.space_group_name_H-M   'P 1'
#
loop_
_entity.id
_entity.type
_entity.pdbx_description
1 polymer ?
#
loop_
_entity_poly.entity_id
_entity_poly.type
_entity_poly.pdbx_seq_one_letter_code
_entity_poly.pdbx_strand_id
1 'polypeptide(L)'
;MPMGNPAPLGLLSFGMTTMMLMYVDMGWAEGSFQEMVIGYAFFYGGLCQLLVGIFELLKGATFPFAVFGSYGAFWMGWGLVHLVNESDQFTFSGDYTNGKTVWLIQWGLLTFCFWIVSLRKNVCLIVVLGLLHWTFFLLAAASATGDSGVKKAAGTIGFLTGIAAWYTAIAEIINEEWGRHVLPGLHPRTSPERIAISKESIIKRADYDAKNKTMFLQFRGMQIRTLQDVLAIKEGVEEAVKNTGESRVHVVVDYEDVVIMDDVASDYWNMVNNLQRELYLSAKRFHVSSFGTKGRMLQQGLGNQENYTFSDSKQAKNATVRGQSN
;
A
#
# COMPACT_ATOMS: atom_id res chain seq x y z
N MET A 1 -5.21 -13.64 -12.06
CA MET A 1 -3.84 -13.09 -12.15
C MET A 1 -3.53 -12.35 -10.86
N PRO A 2 -2.30 -12.40 -10.33
CA PRO A 2 -1.87 -11.48 -9.28
C PRO A 2 -2.02 -10.04 -9.80
N MET A 3 -2.67 -9.16 -9.03
CA MET A 3 -2.74 -7.74 -9.36
C MET A 3 -1.54 -7.03 -8.73
N GLY A 4 -0.94 -6.07 -9.45
CA GLY A 4 0.12 -5.21 -8.90
C GLY A 4 -0.40 -4.26 -7.83
N ASN A 5 0.51 -3.54 -7.16
CA ASN A 5 0.15 -2.52 -6.18
C ASN A 5 -0.20 -1.18 -6.87
N PRO A 6 -1.45 -0.69 -6.82
CA PRO A 6 -1.82 0.58 -7.45
C PRO A 6 -1.52 1.81 -6.57
N ALA A 7 -1.27 1.64 -5.26
CA ALA A 7 -1.03 2.75 -4.33
C ALA A 7 0.09 3.72 -4.74
N PRO A 8 1.26 3.28 -5.27
CA PRO A 8 2.31 4.18 -5.69
C PRO A 8 1.85 5.16 -6.78
N LEU A 9 1.02 4.69 -7.71
CA LEU A 9 0.49 5.55 -8.77
C LEU A 9 -0.41 6.65 -8.21
N GLY A 10 -1.26 6.32 -7.23
CA GLY A 10 -2.14 7.29 -6.58
C GLY A 10 -1.37 8.33 -5.76
N LEU A 11 -0.26 7.93 -5.13
CA LEU A 11 0.64 8.83 -4.40
C LEU A 11 1.45 9.73 -5.32
N LEU A 12 1.94 9.22 -6.45
CA LEU A 12 2.63 10.02 -7.47
C LEU A 12 1.69 11.06 -8.09
N SER A 13 0.46 10.63 -8.43
CA SER A 13 -0.53 11.50 -9.06
C SER A 13 -1.00 12.61 -8.15
N PHE A 14 -1.27 12.28 -6.89
CA PHE A 14 -1.53 13.24 -5.83
C PHE A 14 -0.36 14.20 -5.64
N GLY A 15 0.84 13.65 -5.35
CA GLY A 15 2.01 14.44 -4.99
C GLY A 15 2.44 15.41 -6.09
N MET A 16 2.44 14.97 -7.35
CA MET A 16 2.79 15.82 -8.48
C MET A 16 1.79 16.98 -8.64
N THR A 17 0.50 16.69 -8.63
CA THR A 17 -0.56 17.70 -8.78
C THR A 17 -0.54 18.71 -7.62
N THR A 18 -0.33 18.23 -6.39
CA THR A 18 -0.14 19.09 -5.21
C THR A 18 1.07 20.00 -5.38
N MET A 19 2.25 19.47 -5.71
CA MET A 19 3.45 20.29 -5.88
C MET A 19 3.25 21.39 -6.92
N MET A 20 2.59 21.08 -8.04
CA MET A 20 2.30 22.07 -9.09
C MET A 20 1.45 23.23 -8.56
N LEU A 21 0.37 22.97 -7.82
CA LEU A 21 -0.44 24.02 -7.21
C LEU A 21 0.38 24.84 -6.21
N MET A 22 1.21 24.17 -5.42
CA MET A 22 2.00 24.81 -4.37
C MET A 22 3.13 25.69 -4.92
N TYR A 23 3.66 25.41 -6.12
CA TYR A 23 4.57 26.33 -6.80
C TYR A 23 3.95 27.70 -7.03
N VAL A 24 2.65 27.75 -7.35
CA VAL A 24 1.92 29.01 -7.50
C VAL A 24 1.74 29.70 -6.14
N ASP A 25 1.33 28.96 -5.11
CA ASP A 25 1.09 29.54 -3.77
C ASP A 25 2.37 30.03 -3.07
N MET A 26 3.52 29.41 -3.34
CA MET A 26 4.83 29.89 -2.90
C MET A 26 5.37 31.06 -3.73
N GLY A 27 4.82 31.29 -4.92
CA GLY A 27 5.31 32.29 -5.87
C GLY A 27 6.55 31.86 -6.66
N TRP A 28 6.80 30.56 -6.78
CA TRP A 28 7.84 29.99 -7.66
C TRP A 28 7.38 29.89 -9.11
N ALA A 29 6.06 29.85 -9.33
CA ALA A 29 5.44 29.90 -10.64
C ALA A 29 4.41 31.04 -10.68
N GLU A 30 4.20 31.61 -11.87
CA GLU A 30 3.19 32.64 -12.10
C GLU A 30 1.77 32.06 -11.99
N GLY A 31 0.77 32.95 -11.80
CA GLY A 31 -0.64 32.54 -11.71
C GLY A 31 -1.14 31.79 -12.95
N SER A 32 -0.60 32.09 -14.14
CA SER A 32 -0.89 31.38 -15.40
C SER A 32 -0.53 29.90 -15.37
N PHE A 33 0.43 29.48 -14.52
CA PHE A 33 0.75 28.07 -14.34
C PHE A 33 -0.42 27.27 -13.74
N GLN A 34 -1.37 27.94 -13.07
CA GLN A 34 -2.58 27.31 -12.54
C GLN A 34 -3.44 26.68 -13.65
N GLU A 35 -3.42 27.23 -14.87
CA GLU A 35 -4.14 26.67 -16.02
C GLU A 35 -3.63 25.25 -16.37
N MET A 36 -2.31 25.03 -16.25
CA MET A 36 -1.73 23.70 -16.43
C MET A 36 -2.13 22.75 -15.29
N VAL A 37 -2.24 23.28 -14.07
CA VAL A 37 -2.66 22.51 -12.89
C VAL A 37 -4.08 21.99 -13.07
N ILE A 38 -4.99 22.74 -13.72
CA ILE A 38 -6.36 22.28 -14.02
C ILE A 38 -6.35 20.97 -14.81
N GLY A 39 -5.51 20.87 -15.85
CA GLY A 39 -5.38 19.63 -16.63
C GLY A 39 -4.93 18.43 -15.78
N TYR A 40 -3.94 18.64 -14.93
CA TYR A 40 -3.46 17.62 -14.00
C TYR A 40 -4.50 17.26 -12.94
N ALA A 41 -5.27 18.24 -12.47
CA ALA A 41 -6.35 18.05 -11.52
C ALA A 41 -7.46 17.16 -12.09
N PHE A 42 -7.76 17.24 -13.38
CA PHE A 42 -8.74 16.32 -14.00
C PHE A 42 -8.19 14.93 -14.24
N PHE A 43 -6.99 14.81 -14.81
CA PHE A 43 -6.52 13.52 -15.33
C PHE A 43 -5.60 12.77 -14.38
N TYR A 44 -4.65 13.44 -13.74
CA TYR A 44 -3.65 12.77 -12.91
C TYR A 44 -4.05 12.78 -11.44
N GLY A 45 -4.07 13.95 -10.78
CA GLY A 45 -4.59 14.08 -9.42
C GLY A 45 -6.05 13.67 -9.31
N GLY A 46 -6.84 13.77 -10.38
CA GLY A 46 -8.25 13.41 -10.41
C GLY A 46 -8.52 11.97 -10.80
N LEU A 47 -8.76 11.75 -12.11
CA LEU A 47 -9.21 10.48 -12.67
C LEU A 47 -8.26 9.32 -12.35
N CYS A 48 -6.95 9.49 -12.57
CA CYS A 48 -5.97 8.45 -12.28
C CYS A 48 -5.99 8.06 -10.80
N GLN A 49 -6.04 9.05 -9.89
CA GLN A 49 -6.12 8.78 -8.46
C GLN A 49 -7.44 8.11 -8.05
N LEU A 50 -8.56 8.50 -8.66
CA LEU A 50 -9.86 7.87 -8.43
C LEU A 50 -9.86 6.40 -8.87
N LEU A 51 -9.28 6.11 -10.04
CA LEU A 51 -9.11 4.73 -10.54
C LEU A 51 -8.26 3.90 -9.59
N VAL A 52 -7.15 4.44 -9.07
CA VAL A 52 -6.34 3.79 -8.04
C VAL A 52 -7.17 3.45 -6.81
N GLY A 53 -8.03 4.37 -6.35
CA GLY A 53 -8.97 4.10 -5.27
C GLY A 53 -9.86 2.89 -5.56
N ILE A 54 -10.46 2.83 -6.76
CA ILE A 54 -11.30 1.70 -7.18
C ILE A 54 -10.50 0.39 -7.17
N PHE A 55 -9.26 0.39 -7.68
CA PHE A 55 -8.40 -0.80 -7.65
C PHE A 55 -8.03 -1.24 -6.22
N GLU A 56 -7.81 -0.30 -5.31
CA GLU A 56 -7.60 -0.60 -3.88
C GLU A 56 -8.86 -1.20 -3.23
N LEU A 57 -10.06 -0.74 -3.60
CA LEU A 57 -11.31 -1.35 -3.16
C LEU A 57 -11.45 -2.79 -3.67
N LEU A 58 -11.07 -3.05 -4.92
CA LEU A 58 -11.06 -4.39 -5.51
C LEU A 58 -10.03 -5.32 -4.82
N LYS A 59 -8.96 -4.76 -4.24
CA LYS A 59 -8.01 -5.47 -3.36
C LYS A 59 -8.55 -5.67 -1.93
N GLY A 60 -9.73 -5.14 -1.59
CA GLY A 60 -10.31 -5.20 -0.25
C GLY A 60 -9.77 -4.15 0.73
N ALA A 61 -9.04 -3.15 0.25
CA ALA A 61 -8.39 -2.14 1.09
C ALA A 61 -9.25 -0.87 1.22
N THR A 62 -10.09 -0.82 2.27
CA THR A 62 -11.03 0.29 2.51
C THR A 62 -10.34 1.64 2.74
N PHE A 63 -9.26 1.65 3.52
CA PHE A 63 -8.55 2.89 3.86
C PHE A 63 -7.96 3.60 2.62
N PRO A 64 -7.12 2.96 1.80
CA PRO A 64 -6.58 3.62 0.61
C PRO A 64 -7.67 3.90 -0.44
N PHE A 65 -8.74 3.09 -0.55
CA PHE A 65 -9.91 3.46 -1.36
C PHE A 65 -10.51 4.80 -0.93
N ALA A 66 -10.79 4.97 0.36
CA ALA A 66 -11.37 6.20 0.89
C ALA A 66 -10.43 7.39 0.64
N VAL A 67 -9.13 7.22 0.91
CA VAL A 67 -8.11 8.27 0.70
C VAL A 67 -7.98 8.65 -0.77
N PHE A 68 -7.63 7.71 -1.66
CA PHE A 68 -7.39 8.00 -3.07
C PHE A 68 -8.68 8.40 -3.81
N GLY A 69 -9.80 7.75 -3.49
CA GLY A 69 -11.10 8.10 -4.06
C GLY A 69 -11.54 9.51 -3.68
N SER A 70 -11.39 9.89 -2.40
CA SER A 70 -11.72 11.25 -1.94
C SER A 70 -10.82 12.30 -2.57
N TYR A 71 -9.50 12.11 -2.60
CA TYR A 71 -8.60 13.11 -3.19
C TYR A 71 -8.66 13.17 -4.73
N GLY A 72 -8.98 12.06 -5.40
CA GLY A 72 -9.34 12.07 -6.82
C GLY A 72 -10.56 12.94 -7.09
N ALA A 73 -11.62 12.79 -6.29
CA ALA A 73 -12.80 13.64 -6.37
C ALA A 73 -12.51 15.10 -6.00
N PHE A 74 -11.65 15.35 -5.00
CA PHE A 74 -11.19 16.69 -4.64
C PHE A 74 -10.57 17.39 -5.84
N TRP A 75 -9.61 16.76 -6.53
CA TRP A 75 -8.91 17.37 -7.65
C TRP A 75 -9.82 17.63 -8.84
N MET A 76 -10.70 16.69 -9.19
CA MET A 76 -11.69 16.92 -10.26
C MET A 76 -12.65 18.06 -9.91
N GLY A 77 -13.11 18.14 -8.64
CA GLY A 77 -13.94 19.23 -8.16
C GLY A 77 -13.20 20.58 -8.15
N TRP A 78 -11.96 20.60 -7.67
CA TRP A 78 -11.09 21.77 -7.66
C TRP A 78 -10.89 22.31 -9.08
N GLY A 79 -10.54 21.44 -10.03
CA GLY A 79 -10.31 21.81 -11.43
C GLY A 79 -11.58 22.36 -12.08
N LEU A 80 -12.75 21.76 -11.81
CA LEU A 80 -14.02 22.25 -12.31
C LEU A 80 -14.39 23.61 -11.73
N VAL A 81 -14.25 23.81 -10.43
CA VAL A 81 -14.55 25.09 -9.78
C VAL A 81 -13.64 26.20 -10.32
N HIS A 82 -12.36 25.93 -10.54
CA HIS A 82 -11.43 26.90 -11.12
C HIS A 82 -11.76 27.24 -12.58
N LEU A 83 -12.06 26.22 -13.40
CA LEU A 83 -12.50 26.43 -14.79
C LEU A 83 -13.76 27.31 -14.86
N VAL A 84 -14.73 27.05 -13.98
CA VAL A 84 -15.98 27.83 -13.90
C VAL A 84 -15.70 29.26 -13.45
N ASN A 85 -14.86 29.45 -12.41
CA ASN A 85 -14.54 30.77 -11.86
C ASN A 85 -13.79 31.66 -12.85
N GLU A 86 -13.03 31.08 -13.77
CA GLU A 86 -12.30 31.80 -14.83
C GLU A 86 -13.14 32.01 -16.10
N SER A 87 -14.34 31.44 -16.18
CA SER A 87 -15.21 31.56 -17.35
C SER A 87 -16.15 32.77 -17.28
N ASP A 88 -16.25 33.54 -18.37
CA ASP A 88 -17.20 34.66 -18.48
C ASP A 88 -18.67 34.21 -18.53
N GLN A 89 -18.91 32.90 -18.72
CA GLN A 89 -20.26 32.33 -18.90
C GLN A 89 -20.90 31.87 -17.59
N PHE A 90 -20.11 31.63 -16.56
CA PHE A 90 -20.59 31.19 -15.25
C PHE A 90 -19.98 32.05 -14.16
N THR A 91 -20.80 32.89 -13.54
CA THR A 91 -20.41 33.64 -12.35
C THR A 91 -20.98 32.97 -11.11
N PHE A 92 -20.13 32.68 -10.13
CA PHE A 92 -20.60 32.30 -8.80
C PHE A 92 -21.35 33.50 -8.21
N SER A 93 -22.65 33.36 -8.00
CA SER A 93 -23.43 34.38 -7.30
C SER A 93 -23.18 34.27 -5.78
N GLY A 94 -22.91 35.40 -5.13
CA GLY A 94 -22.66 35.45 -3.68
C GLY A 94 -21.19 35.36 -3.28
N ASP A 95 -20.95 34.95 -2.02
CA ASP A 95 -19.64 35.01 -1.37
C ASP A 95 -18.80 33.75 -1.61
N TYR A 96 -18.15 33.71 -2.78
CA TYR A 96 -17.28 32.61 -3.18
C TYR A 96 -16.10 32.39 -2.21
N THR A 97 -15.51 33.46 -1.67
CA THR A 97 -14.35 33.38 -0.77
C THR A 97 -14.68 32.67 0.54
N ASN A 98 -15.83 33.01 1.15
CA ASN A 98 -16.28 32.30 2.35
C ASN A 98 -16.66 30.85 2.05
N GLY A 99 -17.31 30.59 0.91
CA GLY A 99 -17.60 29.23 0.46
C GLY A 99 -16.33 28.37 0.28
N LYS A 100 -15.32 28.91 -0.41
CA LYS A 100 -14.00 28.27 -0.59
C LYS A 100 -13.32 28.00 0.76
N THR A 101 -13.38 28.95 1.68
CA THR A 101 -12.80 28.82 3.03
C THR A 101 -13.42 27.65 3.79
N VAL A 102 -14.76 27.58 3.83
CA VAL A 102 -15.48 26.49 4.52
C VAL A 102 -15.20 25.14 3.84
N TRP A 103 -15.16 25.11 2.51
CA TRP A 103 -14.82 23.90 1.76
C TRP A 103 -13.42 23.39 2.10
N LEU A 104 -12.40 24.25 2.16
CA LEU A 104 -11.04 23.89 2.57
C LEU A 104 -10.98 23.39 4.02
N ILE A 105 -11.75 23.98 4.94
CA ILE A 105 -11.87 23.51 6.32
C ILE A 105 -12.44 22.09 6.37
N GLN A 106 -13.48 21.80 5.58
CA GLN A 106 -14.07 20.46 5.51
C GLN A 106 -13.06 19.41 5.01
N TRP A 107 -12.26 19.73 4.00
CA TRP A 107 -11.17 18.86 3.53
C TRP A 107 -10.06 18.70 4.58
N GLY A 108 -9.73 19.75 5.32
CA GLY A 108 -8.80 19.68 6.46
C GLY A 108 -9.28 18.72 7.55
N LEU A 109 -10.57 18.78 7.91
CA LEU A 109 -11.19 17.88 8.90
C LEU A 109 -11.24 16.44 8.42
N LEU A 110 -11.63 16.19 7.16
CA LEU A 110 -11.61 14.85 6.58
C LEU A 110 -10.18 14.27 6.58
N THR A 111 -9.20 15.08 6.18
CA THR A 111 -7.79 14.68 6.18
C THR A 111 -7.29 14.38 7.58
N PHE A 112 -7.70 15.17 8.58
CA PHE A 112 -7.36 14.92 9.98
C PHE A 112 -7.91 13.57 10.48
N CYS A 113 -9.13 13.20 10.09
CA CYS A 113 -9.68 11.87 10.37
C CYS A 113 -8.84 10.76 9.71
N PHE A 114 -8.45 10.92 8.44
CA PHE A 114 -7.55 9.97 7.78
C PHE A 114 -6.17 9.90 8.44
N TRP A 115 -5.65 11.02 8.90
CA TRP A 115 -4.38 11.09 9.60
C TRP A 115 -4.41 10.27 10.90
N ILE A 116 -5.48 10.38 11.71
CA ILE A 116 -5.67 9.54 12.91
C ILE A 116 -5.64 8.06 12.56
N VAL A 117 -6.35 7.64 11.51
CA VAL A 117 -6.35 6.24 11.06
C VAL A 117 -4.95 5.80 10.60
N SER A 118 -4.20 6.69 9.96
CA SER A 118 -2.84 6.42 9.49
C SER A 118 -1.82 6.17 10.60
N LEU A 119 -2.09 6.60 11.85
CA LEU A 119 -1.17 6.44 12.99
C LEU A 119 -0.80 4.97 13.26
N ARG A 120 -1.67 4.04 12.88
CA ARG A 120 -1.44 2.58 12.99
C ARG A 120 -0.91 1.93 11.71
N LYS A 121 -0.80 2.69 10.61
CA LYS A 121 -0.26 2.27 9.31
C LYS A 121 1.26 2.41 9.34
N ASN A 122 1.85 3.26 8.51
CA ASN A 122 3.30 3.45 8.43
C ASN A 122 3.67 4.93 8.59
N VAL A 123 4.95 5.22 8.87
CA VAL A 123 5.43 6.59 9.13
C VAL A 123 5.26 7.48 7.90
N CYS A 124 5.49 6.95 6.70
CA CYS A 124 5.36 7.70 5.46
C CYS A 124 3.94 8.28 5.30
N LEU A 125 2.90 7.46 5.46
CA LEU A 125 1.50 7.89 5.38
C LEU A 125 1.12 8.89 6.48
N ILE A 126 1.67 8.71 7.70
CA ILE A 126 1.47 9.67 8.81
C ILE A 126 2.03 11.04 8.44
N VAL A 127 3.21 11.08 7.82
CA VAL A 127 3.83 12.34 7.37
C VAL A 127 3.02 12.97 6.25
N VAL A 128 2.62 12.20 5.22
CA VAL A 128 1.84 12.72 4.09
C VAL A 128 0.52 13.33 4.58
N LEU A 129 -0.29 12.58 5.32
CA LEU A 129 -1.60 13.05 5.77
C LEU A 129 -1.48 14.12 6.87
N GLY A 130 -0.42 14.04 7.68
CA GLY A 130 -0.07 15.03 8.70
C GLY A 130 0.22 16.40 8.10
N LEU A 131 1.07 16.43 7.08
CA LEU A 131 1.34 17.67 6.35
C LEU A 131 0.09 18.14 5.60
N LEU A 132 -0.65 17.24 4.95
CA LEU A 132 -1.81 17.60 4.14
C LEU A 132 -2.94 18.26 4.93
N HIS A 133 -3.26 17.78 6.14
CA HIS A 133 -4.34 18.42 6.90
C HIS A 133 -3.95 19.85 7.31
N TRP A 134 -2.67 20.08 7.65
CA TRP A 134 -2.16 21.43 7.91
C TRP A 134 -2.16 22.29 6.65
N THR A 135 -1.82 21.73 5.48
CA THR A 135 -1.95 22.42 4.19
C THR A 135 -3.37 22.94 4.00
N PHE A 136 -4.39 22.11 4.18
CA PHE A 136 -5.80 22.55 4.05
C PHE A 136 -6.18 23.65 5.02
N PHE A 137 -5.80 23.55 6.30
CA PHE A 137 -6.11 24.59 7.28
C PHE A 137 -5.38 25.91 6.99
N LEU A 138 -4.13 25.85 6.51
CA LEU A 138 -3.39 27.05 6.11
C LEU A 138 -3.96 27.67 4.83
N LEU A 139 -4.38 26.86 3.85
CA LEU A 139 -5.08 27.35 2.66
C LEU A 139 -6.42 28.01 3.02
N ALA A 140 -7.17 27.43 3.95
CA ALA A 140 -8.40 28.04 4.46
C ALA A 140 -8.12 29.36 5.17
N ALA A 141 -7.10 29.41 6.04
CA ALA A 141 -6.70 30.64 6.74
C ALA A 141 -6.24 31.73 5.75
N ALA A 142 -5.47 31.37 4.72
CA ALA A 142 -5.07 32.28 3.66
C ALA A 142 -6.29 32.81 2.88
N SER A 143 -7.27 31.95 2.59
CA SER A 143 -8.52 32.34 1.92
C SER A 143 -9.36 33.29 2.78
N ALA A 144 -9.43 33.06 4.10
CA ALA A 144 -10.20 33.88 5.03
C ALA A 144 -9.57 35.25 5.30
N THR A 145 -8.25 35.29 5.41
CA THR A 145 -7.50 36.50 5.81
C THR A 145 -7.02 37.33 4.61
N GLY A 146 -6.84 36.70 3.44
CA GLY A 146 -6.14 37.31 2.32
C GLY A 146 -4.64 37.48 2.54
N ASP A 147 -4.07 36.95 3.62
CA ASP A 147 -2.67 37.17 4.00
C ASP A 147 -1.72 36.38 3.09
N SER A 148 -0.83 37.12 2.40
CA SER A 148 0.14 36.53 1.48
C SER A 148 1.22 35.68 2.17
N GLY A 149 1.56 35.97 3.42
CA GLY A 149 2.48 35.19 4.23
C GLY A 149 1.88 33.84 4.63
N VAL A 150 0.61 33.84 5.06
CA VAL A 150 -0.15 32.60 5.34
C VAL A 150 -0.29 31.77 4.06
N LYS A 151 -0.56 32.40 2.91
CA LYS A 151 -0.61 31.71 1.62
C LYS A 151 0.71 31.02 1.26
N LYS A 152 1.84 31.71 1.43
CA LYS A 152 3.18 31.12 1.19
C LYS A 152 3.51 29.99 2.17
N ALA A 153 3.09 30.12 3.43
CA ALA A 153 3.23 29.05 4.41
C ALA A 153 2.40 27.81 4.02
N ALA A 154 1.16 28.01 3.56
CA ALA A 154 0.33 26.94 3.02
C ALA A 154 1.01 26.25 1.82
N GLY A 155 1.53 27.06 0.88
CA GLY A 155 2.33 26.61 -0.25
C GLY A 155 3.51 25.73 0.16
N THR A 156 4.26 26.16 1.17
CA THR A 156 5.45 25.44 1.65
C THR A 156 5.09 24.09 2.26
N ILE A 157 4.10 24.06 3.16
CA ILE A 157 3.67 22.81 3.80
C ILE A 157 3.06 21.86 2.76
N GLY A 158 2.27 22.36 1.81
CA GLY A 158 1.71 21.54 0.73
C GLY A 158 2.77 21.01 -0.23
N PHE A 159 3.81 21.79 -0.52
CA PHE A 159 4.93 21.31 -1.32
C PHE A 159 5.65 20.15 -0.61
N LEU A 160 5.89 20.27 0.69
CA LEU A 160 6.44 19.18 1.50
C LEU A 160 5.51 17.96 1.55
N THR A 161 4.19 18.16 1.59
CA THR A 161 3.21 17.06 1.43
C THR A 161 3.45 16.31 0.12
N GLY A 162 3.60 17.03 -1.00
CA GLY A 162 3.81 16.42 -2.31
C GLY A 162 5.12 15.65 -2.41
N ILE A 163 6.22 16.19 -1.87
CA ILE A 163 7.51 15.47 -1.74
C ILE A 163 7.35 14.20 -0.91
N ALA A 164 6.68 14.27 0.23
CA ALA A 164 6.47 13.11 1.10
C ALA A 164 5.65 12.03 0.39
N ALA A 165 4.65 12.40 -0.40
CA ALA A 165 3.85 11.46 -1.18
C ALA A 165 4.69 10.78 -2.26
N TRP A 166 5.51 11.54 -2.99
CA TRP A 166 6.48 10.99 -3.95
C TRP A 166 7.48 10.04 -3.31
N TYR A 167 8.09 10.44 -2.19
CA TYR A 167 8.99 9.56 -1.44
C TYR A 167 8.30 8.24 -1.07
N THR A 168 7.05 8.32 -0.56
CA THR A 168 6.27 7.14 -0.20
C THR A 168 6.06 6.22 -1.41
N ALA A 169 5.67 6.79 -2.55
CA ALA A 169 5.44 6.02 -3.78
C ALA A 169 6.71 5.33 -4.30
N ILE A 170 7.82 6.07 -4.38
CA ILE A 170 9.10 5.54 -4.85
C ILE A 170 9.65 4.51 -3.87
N ALA A 171 9.47 4.70 -2.57
CA ALA A 171 9.82 3.72 -1.56
C ALA A 171 9.02 2.41 -1.71
N GLU A 172 7.73 2.49 -2.05
CA GLU A 172 6.91 1.30 -2.32
C GLU A 172 7.41 0.57 -3.57
N ILE A 173 7.63 1.29 -4.68
CA ILE A 173 8.13 0.71 -5.94
C ILE A 173 9.50 0.06 -5.75
N ILE A 174 10.46 0.76 -5.13
CA ILE A 174 11.82 0.23 -4.92
C ILE A 174 11.79 -1.03 -4.05
N ASN A 175 11.02 -1.00 -2.95
CA ASN A 175 10.94 -2.16 -2.06
C ASN A 175 10.28 -3.36 -2.75
N GLU A 176 9.29 -3.13 -3.62
CA GLU A 176 8.64 -4.16 -4.43
C GLU A 176 9.60 -4.74 -5.47
N GLU A 177 10.21 -3.89 -6.30
CA GLU A 177 11.12 -4.32 -7.37
C GLU A 177 12.39 -5.01 -6.85
N TRP A 178 12.90 -4.58 -5.69
CA TRP A 178 14.12 -5.16 -5.12
C TRP A 178 13.83 -6.30 -4.13
N GLY A 179 12.55 -6.57 -3.84
CA GLY A 179 12.12 -7.66 -2.96
C GLY A 179 12.63 -7.55 -1.53
N ARG A 180 13.01 -6.36 -1.08
CA ARG A 180 13.51 -6.09 0.28
C ARG A 180 13.23 -4.66 0.71
N HIS A 181 13.15 -4.43 2.01
CA HIS A 181 12.99 -3.09 2.57
C HIS A 181 14.30 -2.32 2.48
N VAL A 182 14.37 -1.35 1.57
CA VAL A 182 15.53 -0.47 1.36
C VAL A 182 15.28 0.89 1.93
N LEU A 183 14.13 1.47 1.59
CA LEU A 183 13.79 2.82 2.02
C LEU A 183 12.97 2.79 3.32
N PRO A 184 13.35 3.61 4.33
CA PRO A 184 12.72 3.59 5.64
C PRO A 184 11.31 4.18 5.62
N GLY A 185 10.53 3.85 6.66
CA GLY A 185 9.26 4.50 6.99
C GLY A 185 8.00 3.78 6.51
N LEU A 186 8.12 2.75 5.67
CA LEU A 186 6.99 1.94 5.19
C LEU A 186 6.57 0.81 6.14
N HIS A 187 7.37 0.51 7.17
CA HIS A 187 7.01 -0.50 8.16
C HIS A 187 5.78 -0.11 8.97
N PRO A 188 4.86 -1.07 9.23
CA PRO A 188 3.72 -0.83 10.12
C PRO A 188 4.17 -0.42 11.53
N ARG A 189 3.65 0.68 12.08
CA ARG A 189 3.99 1.17 13.43
C ARG A 189 3.37 0.34 14.53
N THR A 190 2.14 -0.13 14.32
CA THR A 190 1.56 -1.14 15.20
C THR A 190 1.62 -2.46 14.47
N SER A 191 2.45 -3.36 14.97
CA SER A 191 2.30 -4.77 14.63
C SER A 191 0.86 -5.17 14.99
N PRO A 192 0.12 -5.91 14.13
CA PRO A 192 -1.05 -6.63 14.62
C PRO A 192 -0.64 -7.38 15.89
N GLU A 193 -1.55 -7.46 16.86
CA GLU A 193 -1.33 -8.17 18.12
C GLU A 193 -0.55 -9.46 17.83
N ARG A 194 0.63 -9.63 18.44
CA ARG A 194 1.53 -10.73 18.10
C ARG A 194 0.75 -12.02 18.23
N ILE A 195 0.37 -12.61 17.10
CA ILE A 195 -0.16 -13.96 17.08
C ILE A 195 1.03 -14.80 17.54
N ALA A 196 0.94 -15.37 18.74
CA ALA A 196 2.00 -16.22 19.26
C ALA A 196 2.21 -17.36 18.27
N ILE A 197 3.41 -17.44 17.70
CA ILE A 197 3.79 -18.51 16.80
C ILE A 197 4.17 -19.69 17.70
N SER A 198 3.27 -20.66 17.77
CA SER A 198 3.48 -21.96 18.40
C SER A 198 3.15 -23.08 17.41
N LYS A 199 3.65 -24.29 17.68
CA LYS A 199 3.31 -25.50 16.92
C LYS A 199 1.79 -25.65 16.75
N GLU A 200 1.02 -25.48 17.82
CA GLU A 200 -0.45 -25.59 17.81
C GLU A 200 -1.11 -24.51 16.96
N SER A 201 -0.56 -23.29 16.98
CA SER A 201 -1.07 -22.19 16.16
C SER A 201 -0.92 -22.47 14.66
N ILE A 202 0.16 -23.14 14.26
CA ILE A 202 0.46 -23.50 12.88
C ILE A 202 -0.44 -24.64 12.42
N ILE A 203 -0.60 -25.69 13.25
CA ILE A 203 -1.52 -26.80 12.96
C ILE A 203 -2.95 -26.29 12.79
N LYS A 204 -3.42 -25.38 13.66
CA LYS A 204 -4.76 -24.77 13.52
C LYS A 204 -4.93 -23.93 12.25
N ARG A 205 -3.83 -23.48 11.66
CA ARG A 205 -3.78 -22.68 10.41
C ARG A 205 -3.44 -23.53 9.20
N ALA A 206 -3.36 -24.86 9.36
CA ALA A 206 -3.16 -25.81 8.29
C ALA A 206 -4.49 -26.48 7.95
N ASP A 207 -4.82 -26.54 6.66
CA ASP A 207 -5.99 -27.26 6.15
C ASP A 207 -5.54 -28.21 5.04
N TYR A 208 -6.10 -29.41 4.97
CA TYR A 208 -5.64 -30.45 4.05
C TYR A 208 -6.76 -30.95 3.15
N ASP A 209 -6.54 -30.82 1.84
CA ASP A 209 -7.37 -31.41 0.81
C ASP A 209 -6.79 -32.77 0.37
N ALA A 210 -7.39 -33.85 0.88
CA ALA A 210 -7.00 -35.22 0.58
C ALA A 210 -7.18 -35.59 -0.90
N LYS A 211 -8.12 -34.96 -1.63
CA LYS A 211 -8.38 -35.28 -3.03
C LYS A 211 -7.20 -34.86 -3.91
N ASN A 212 -6.64 -33.68 -3.63
CA ASN A 212 -5.54 -33.10 -4.39
C ASN A 212 -4.19 -33.21 -3.68
N LYS A 213 -4.11 -33.91 -2.55
CA LYS A 213 -2.94 -34.00 -1.68
C LYS A 213 -2.32 -32.63 -1.39
N THR A 214 -3.16 -31.64 -1.16
CA THR A 214 -2.74 -30.23 -1.05
C THR A 214 -2.97 -29.71 0.36
N MET A 215 -1.90 -29.21 0.98
CA MET A 215 -1.88 -28.55 2.27
C MET A 215 -1.93 -27.03 2.08
N PHE A 216 -2.89 -26.38 2.73
CA PHE A 216 -3.06 -24.93 2.76
C PHE A 216 -2.59 -24.39 4.11
N LEU A 217 -1.54 -23.57 4.10
CA LEU A 217 -0.96 -22.94 5.29
C LEU A 217 -1.34 -21.46 5.35
N GLN A 218 -2.13 -21.07 6.35
CA GLN A 218 -2.65 -19.71 6.53
C GLN A 218 -1.72 -18.86 7.41
N PHE A 219 -0.59 -18.44 6.84
CA PHE A 219 0.45 -17.69 7.57
C PHE A 219 0.14 -16.19 7.70
N ARG A 220 -0.97 -15.73 7.16
CA ARG A 220 -1.39 -14.32 7.16
C ARG A 220 -1.17 -13.61 8.50
N GLY A 221 -0.48 -12.47 8.45
CA GLY A 221 -0.21 -11.58 9.57
C GLY A 221 0.83 -12.09 10.58
N MET A 222 1.51 -13.21 10.31
CA MET A 222 2.56 -13.71 11.19
C MET A 222 3.77 -12.78 11.21
N GLN A 223 4.35 -12.61 12.39
CA GLN A 223 5.59 -11.87 12.57
C GLN A 223 6.66 -12.77 13.14
N ILE A 224 7.57 -13.20 12.28
CA ILE A 224 8.67 -14.13 12.57
C ILE A 224 9.85 -13.27 13.01
N ARG A 225 10.09 -13.22 14.33
CA ARG A 225 11.06 -12.30 14.93
C ARG A 225 12.21 -13.01 15.63
N THR A 226 12.05 -14.29 15.93
CA THR A 226 13.00 -15.05 16.73
C THR A 226 13.24 -16.42 16.13
N LEU A 227 14.39 -17.03 16.44
CA LEU A 227 14.67 -18.40 16.05
C LEU A 227 13.62 -19.38 16.59
N GLN A 228 13.03 -19.10 17.75
CA GLN A 228 11.94 -19.90 18.31
C GLN A 228 10.68 -19.86 17.44
N ASP A 229 10.36 -18.72 16.82
CA ASP A 229 9.25 -18.64 15.86
C ASP A 229 9.52 -19.54 14.65
N VAL A 230 10.76 -19.54 14.14
CA VAL A 230 11.19 -20.39 13.00
C VAL A 230 11.05 -21.87 13.35
N LEU A 231 11.51 -22.28 14.54
CA LEU A 231 11.40 -23.66 15.02
C LEU A 231 9.94 -24.08 15.22
N ALA A 232 9.11 -23.22 15.81
CA ALA A 232 7.68 -23.50 15.98
C ALA A 232 6.94 -23.66 14.64
N ILE A 233 7.32 -22.89 13.62
CA ILE A 233 6.80 -23.07 12.25
C ILE A 233 7.22 -24.42 11.69
N LYS A 234 8.50 -24.78 11.80
CA LYS A 234 9.02 -26.07 11.34
C LYS A 234 8.24 -27.23 11.95
N GLU A 235 8.17 -27.28 13.28
CA GLU A 235 7.50 -28.33 14.02
C GLU A 235 5.99 -28.40 13.71
N GLY A 236 5.35 -27.24 13.59
CA GLY A 236 3.94 -27.14 13.25
C GLY A 236 3.63 -27.67 11.85
N VAL A 237 4.45 -27.34 10.86
CA VAL A 237 4.28 -27.82 9.49
C VAL A 237 4.59 -29.31 9.37
N GLU A 238 5.66 -29.79 10.01
CA GLU A 238 6.00 -31.21 10.06
C GLU A 238 4.85 -32.05 10.65
N GLU A 239 4.29 -31.63 11.77
CA GLU A 239 3.15 -32.31 12.39
C GLU A 239 1.89 -32.22 11.53
N ALA A 240 1.61 -31.05 10.93
CA ALA A 240 0.46 -30.87 10.04
C ALA A 240 0.53 -31.84 8.84
N VAL A 241 1.69 -32.00 8.22
CA VAL A 241 1.89 -32.97 7.13
C VAL A 241 1.76 -34.40 7.65
N LYS A 242 2.38 -34.73 8.79
CA LYS A 242 2.28 -36.06 9.39
C LYS A 242 0.82 -36.46 9.68
N ASN A 243 -0.01 -35.53 10.14
CA ASN A 243 -1.43 -35.75 10.43
C ASN A 243 -2.26 -36.09 9.18
N THR A 244 -1.75 -35.83 7.97
CA THR A 244 -2.42 -36.24 6.71
C THR A 244 -2.23 -37.72 6.40
N GLY A 245 -1.22 -38.37 6.98
CA GLY A 245 -0.79 -39.73 6.63
C GLY A 245 0.04 -39.83 5.35
N GLU A 246 0.25 -38.72 4.62
CA GLU A 246 1.10 -38.68 3.44
C GLU A 246 2.58 -38.44 3.82
N SER A 247 3.50 -39.00 3.04
CA SER A 247 4.93 -38.70 3.19
C SER A 247 5.29 -37.32 2.63
N ARG A 248 4.61 -36.89 1.56
CA ARG A 248 4.80 -35.58 0.92
C ARG A 248 3.49 -35.03 0.36
N VAL A 249 3.32 -33.71 0.40
CA VAL A 249 2.10 -33.00 -0.06
C VAL A 249 2.43 -31.81 -0.95
N HIS A 250 1.52 -31.41 -1.84
CA HIS A 250 1.56 -30.09 -2.45
C HIS A 250 1.27 -29.04 -1.38
N VAL A 251 1.99 -27.91 -1.37
CA VAL A 251 1.80 -26.86 -0.36
C VAL A 251 1.42 -25.55 -1.01
N VAL A 252 0.42 -24.90 -0.42
CA VAL A 252 -0.07 -23.58 -0.75
C VAL A 252 0.01 -22.73 0.52
N VAL A 253 0.76 -21.62 0.50
CA VAL A 253 0.95 -20.76 1.68
C VAL A 253 0.42 -19.35 1.42
N ASP A 254 -0.43 -18.86 2.32
CA ASP A 254 -0.88 -17.45 2.36
C ASP A 254 0.14 -16.61 3.16
N TYR A 255 0.92 -15.81 2.44
CA TYR A 255 1.97 -14.94 2.99
C TYR A 255 1.52 -13.48 3.16
N GLU A 256 0.23 -13.18 3.07
CA GLU A 256 -0.27 -11.81 3.24
C GLU A 256 0.09 -11.22 4.62
N ASP A 257 0.66 -10.02 4.64
CA ASP A 257 1.13 -9.33 5.86
C ASP A 257 2.11 -10.13 6.74
N VAL A 258 2.81 -11.14 6.19
CA VAL A 258 3.87 -11.84 6.91
C VAL A 258 5.12 -10.98 6.96
N VAL A 259 5.64 -10.76 8.17
CA VAL A 259 6.88 -10.02 8.40
C VAL A 259 7.93 -10.97 8.95
N ILE A 260 9.10 -11.03 8.31
CA ILE A 260 10.26 -11.79 8.77
C ILE A 260 11.34 -10.78 9.14
N MET A 261 11.82 -10.81 10.38
CA MET A 261 12.92 -9.93 10.81
C MET A 261 14.24 -10.39 10.17
N ASP A 262 15.08 -9.42 9.81
CA ASP A 262 16.34 -9.67 9.10
C ASP A 262 17.31 -10.58 9.87
N ASP A 263 17.26 -10.54 11.21
CA ASP A 263 18.08 -11.34 12.11
C ASP A 263 17.80 -12.85 12.03
N VAL A 264 16.60 -13.23 11.60
CA VAL A 264 16.16 -14.64 11.50
C VAL A 264 15.79 -15.05 10.07
N ALA A 265 15.92 -14.15 9.10
CA ALA A 265 15.54 -14.39 7.72
C ALA A 265 16.32 -15.57 7.10
N SER A 266 17.63 -15.68 7.37
CA SER A 266 18.45 -16.80 6.90
C SER A 266 17.98 -18.14 7.46
N ASP A 267 17.69 -18.20 8.75
CA ASP A 267 17.24 -19.42 9.42
C ASP A 267 15.87 -19.85 8.90
N TYR A 268 14.97 -18.88 8.70
CA TYR A 268 13.67 -19.13 8.10
C TYR A 268 13.79 -19.74 6.70
N TRP A 269 14.63 -19.18 5.82
CA TRP A 269 14.80 -19.70 4.47
C TRP A 269 15.47 -21.08 4.45
N ASN A 270 16.44 -21.31 5.33
CA ASN A 270 17.04 -22.64 5.49
C ASN A 270 16.01 -23.68 5.91
N MET A 271 15.15 -23.33 6.87
CA MET A 271 14.05 -24.16 7.32
C MET A 271 13.06 -24.48 6.18
N VAL A 272 12.63 -23.48 5.42
CA VAL A 272 11.72 -23.67 4.27
C VAL A 272 12.36 -24.59 3.21
N ASN A 273 13.65 -24.43 2.92
CA ASN A 273 14.38 -25.29 1.98
C ASN A 273 14.44 -26.75 2.45
N ASN A 274 14.54 -26.99 3.76
CA ASN A 274 14.49 -28.34 4.33
C ASN A 274 13.09 -28.95 4.14
N LEU A 275 12.04 -28.22 4.52
CA LEU A 275 10.65 -28.67 4.34
C LEU A 275 10.33 -28.97 2.86
N GLN A 276 10.84 -28.14 1.94
CA GLN A 276 10.65 -28.35 0.50
C GLN A 276 11.27 -29.66 0.01
N ARG A 277 12.47 -29.99 0.49
CA ARG A 277 13.16 -31.22 0.11
C ARG A 277 12.51 -32.46 0.70
N GLU A 278 12.09 -32.38 1.95
CA GLU A 278 11.64 -33.54 2.73
C GLU A 278 10.15 -33.80 2.59
N LEU A 279 9.31 -32.76 2.60
CA LEU A 279 7.86 -32.89 2.77
C LEU A 279 7.04 -32.39 1.57
N TYR A 280 7.58 -31.55 0.69
CA TYR A 280 6.75 -30.89 -0.32
C TYR A 280 6.89 -31.54 -1.69
N LEU A 281 5.78 -31.90 -2.34
CA LEU A 281 5.75 -32.27 -3.75
C LEU A 281 5.90 -31.04 -4.66
N SER A 282 5.28 -29.92 -4.25
CA SER A 282 5.46 -28.60 -4.84
C SER A 282 5.10 -27.53 -3.82
N ALA A 283 5.56 -26.29 -3.99
CA ALA A 283 5.17 -25.16 -3.15
C ALA A 283 4.66 -23.99 -4.01
N LYS A 284 3.52 -23.43 -3.65
CA LYS A 284 2.97 -22.18 -4.21
C LYS A 284 2.76 -21.17 -3.09
N ARG A 285 3.12 -19.92 -3.35
CA ARG A 285 2.87 -18.80 -2.44
C ARG A 285 1.76 -17.95 -3.03
N PHE A 286 0.86 -17.49 -2.17
CA PHE A 286 -0.18 -16.54 -2.54
C PHE A 286 -0.17 -15.34 -1.60
N HIS A 287 -0.51 -14.19 -2.17
CA HIS A 287 -1.00 -13.03 -1.44
C HIS A 287 -2.47 -12.91 -1.88
N VAL A 288 -3.43 -13.23 -1.02
CA VAL A 288 -4.85 -13.23 -1.42
C VAL A 288 -5.54 -11.98 -0.87
N SER A 289 -5.53 -10.91 -1.67
CA SER A 289 -6.53 -9.84 -1.55
C SER A 289 -7.92 -10.46 -1.72
N SER A 290 -8.67 -10.60 -0.61
CA SER A 290 -9.79 -11.54 -0.53
C SER A 290 -11.10 -11.00 -1.11
N PHE A 291 -11.75 -11.82 -1.95
CA PHE A 291 -13.19 -12.01 -1.86
C PHE A 291 -13.57 -13.48 -2.13
N GLY A 292 -14.27 -14.11 -1.18
CA GLY A 292 -15.21 -15.22 -1.42
C GLY A 292 -14.68 -16.62 -1.78
N THR A 293 -13.46 -17.01 -1.45
CA THR A 293 -12.87 -18.25 -1.99
C THR A 293 -12.99 -19.50 -1.12
N LYS A 294 -13.68 -19.51 0.03
CA LYS A 294 -13.91 -20.79 0.74
C LYS A 294 -14.85 -21.73 -0.05
N GLY A 295 -15.82 -21.16 -0.77
CA GLY A 295 -16.77 -21.92 -1.61
C GLY A 295 -16.24 -22.30 -3.00
N ARG A 296 -15.43 -21.45 -3.64
CA ARG A 296 -14.85 -21.73 -4.96
C ARG A 296 -13.61 -22.63 -4.94
N MET A 297 -12.78 -22.58 -3.89
CA MET A 297 -11.59 -23.45 -3.80
C MET A 297 -11.96 -24.93 -3.65
N LEU A 298 -13.11 -25.25 -3.04
CA LEU A 298 -13.62 -26.62 -2.94
C LEU A 298 -14.35 -27.08 -4.22
N GLN A 299 -14.92 -26.16 -5.01
CA GLN A 299 -15.68 -26.48 -6.23
C GLN A 299 -14.82 -26.58 -7.50
N GLN A 300 -13.73 -25.81 -7.59
CA GLN A 300 -12.80 -25.89 -8.71
C GLN A 300 -11.76 -26.95 -8.42
N GLY A 301 -12.15 -28.22 -8.57
CA GLY A 301 -11.18 -29.29 -8.82
C GLY A 301 -10.22 -28.82 -9.90
N LEU A 302 -8.92 -28.83 -9.59
CA LEU A 302 -7.82 -28.36 -10.41
C LEU A 302 -8.01 -28.75 -11.89
N GLY A 303 -8.53 -27.82 -12.67
CA GLY A 303 -8.64 -27.91 -14.11
C GLY A 303 -7.56 -27.05 -14.73
N ASN A 304 -6.48 -27.71 -15.16
CA ASN A 304 -5.49 -27.28 -16.15
C ASN A 304 -4.72 -25.95 -15.93
N GLN A 305 -3.39 -26.14 -15.83
CA GLN A 305 -2.31 -25.22 -16.25
C GLN A 305 -2.14 -23.95 -15.38
N GLU A 306 -0.96 -23.57 -14.88
CA GLU A 306 0.39 -23.63 -15.43
C GLU A 306 1.41 -24.17 -14.40
N ASN A 307 2.36 -24.96 -14.89
CA ASN A 307 3.57 -25.31 -14.15
C ASN A 307 4.50 -24.09 -14.14
N TYR A 308 4.71 -23.46 -12.98
CA TYR A 308 5.84 -22.58 -12.80
C TYR A 308 7.06 -23.45 -12.48
N THR A 309 7.82 -23.77 -13.52
CA THR A 309 9.17 -24.30 -13.42
C THR A 309 10.04 -23.21 -12.80
N PHE A 310 10.53 -23.44 -11.57
CA PHE A 310 11.59 -22.61 -11.01
C PHE A 310 12.85 -22.85 -11.83
N SER A 311 13.29 -21.82 -12.57
CA SER A 311 14.58 -21.83 -13.25
C SER A 311 15.68 -21.95 -12.21
N ASP A 312 16.43 -23.05 -12.30
CA ASP A 312 17.77 -23.28 -11.79
C ASP A 312 18.16 -22.67 -10.43
N SER A 313 18.38 -23.59 -9.50
CA SER A 313 19.04 -23.48 -8.18
C SER A 313 20.41 -22.76 -8.14
N LYS A 314 20.85 -22.11 -9.23
CA LYS A 314 21.99 -21.18 -9.26
C LYS A 314 21.59 -19.70 -9.15
N GLN A 315 20.37 -19.28 -9.51
CA GLN A 315 19.97 -17.87 -9.40
C GLN A 315 19.55 -17.46 -7.98
N ALA A 316 19.07 -18.42 -7.16
CA ALA A 316 18.85 -18.20 -5.73
C ALA A 316 20.15 -17.98 -4.92
N LYS A 317 21.31 -18.40 -5.46
CA LYS A 317 22.63 -18.06 -4.89
C LYS A 317 23.22 -16.76 -5.46
N ASN A 318 22.82 -16.34 -6.66
CA ASN A 318 23.42 -15.18 -7.33
C ASN A 318 22.67 -13.86 -7.07
N ALA A 319 21.46 -13.89 -6.51
CA ALA A 319 20.78 -12.68 -6.00
C ALA A 319 21.30 -12.21 -4.63
N THR A 320 22.24 -12.94 -4.01
CA THR A 320 22.81 -12.61 -2.69
C THR A 320 24.35 -12.57 -2.66
N VAL A 321 25.06 -12.81 -3.78
CA VAL A 321 26.54 -12.90 -3.80
C VAL A 321 27.25 -12.03 -4.86
N ARG A 322 26.55 -11.33 -5.77
CA ARG A 322 27.21 -10.30 -6.61
C ARG A 322 27.29 -8.96 -5.88
N GLY A 323 28.15 -8.95 -4.87
CA GLY A 323 28.57 -7.75 -4.15
C GLY A 323 30.04 -7.77 -3.72
N GLN A 324 30.90 -8.64 -4.27
CA GLN A 324 32.35 -8.54 -4.12
C GLN A 324 33.09 -9.20 -5.31
N SER A 325 33.68 -8.38 -6.19
CA SER A 325 35.05 -8.55 -6.72
C SER A 325 35.39 -7.43 -7.71
N ASN A 326 36.47 -6.72 -7.36
CA ASN A 326 37.21 -5.63 -8.01
C ASN A 326 36.53 -4.27 -8.10
#